data_AF-A0A7G8BCQ1-F1
#
_entry.id   AF-A0A7G8BCQ1-F1
#
_cell.length_a   1.000
_cell.length_b   1.000
_cell.length_c   1.000
_cell.angle_alpha   90.00
_cell.angle_beta   90.00
_cell.angle_gamma   90.00
#
_symmetry.space_group_name_H-M   'P 1'
#
loop_
_entity.id
_entity.type
_entity.pdbx_description
1 polymer ?
#
loop_
_entity_poly.entity_id
_entity_poly.type
_entity_poly.pdbx_seq_one_letter_code
_entity_poly.pdbx_strand_id
1 'polypeptide(L)'
;MLSLPPILAQDPEHPASGYLEAKLRTGVDAGHTKIGEEFQAETLSGWSIAGCTIPQGGRIYGKVVAATRHTKSSPESTLGLLIEGVDCQGSHSRSGFALHVLEIMAPDLQSVPLHSVLPTGKGGMTSVPMAHDDNIASGDETSSIRVGAVLGENNMKLEIAAGPEFADLLRSDKQTVSLLSGTRLVLGTKEMIPDDMQLHFHPPGQEP
;
A
#
# COMPACT_ATOMS: atom_id res chain seq x y z
N MET A 1 -34.38 16.01 29.68
CA MET A 1 -33.07 15.32 29.68
C MET A 1 -32.83 14.88 28.25
N LEU A 2 -31.70 15.27 27.65
CA LEU A 2 -31.37 14.90 26.26
C LEU A 2 -30.74 13.51 26.25
N SER A 3 -31.36 12.56 25.55
CA SER A 3 -30.75 11.26 25.30
C SER A 3 -29.72 11.43 24.18
N LEU A 4 -28.45 11.13 24.46
CA LEU A 4 -27.47 10.90 23.39
C LEU A 4 -27.85 9.61 22.64
N PRO A 5 -27.60 9.51 21.34
CA PRO A 5 -27.67 8.24 20.63
C PRO A 5 -26.50 7.33 21.07
N PRO A 6 -26.66 6.00 21.05
CA PRO A 6 -25.55 5.09 21.27
C PRO A 6 -24.53 5.25 20.14
N ILE A 7 -23.26 5.44 20.51
CA ILE A 7 -22.14 5.28 19.58
C ILE A 7 -22.18 3.82 19.12
N LEU A 8 -22.26 3.60 17.80
CA LEU A 8 -22.22 2.25 17.23
C LEU A 8 -20.93 1.57 17.68
N ALA A 9 -21.07 0.46 18.40
CA ALA A 9 -19.95 -0.38 18.76
C ALA A 9 -19.24 -0.82 17.47
N GLN A 10 -17.93 -0.62 17.42
CA GLN A 10 -17.12 -1.02 16.27
C GLN A 10 -17.13 -2.54 16.18
N ASP A 11 -17.40 -3.06 14.99
CA ASP A 11 -17.39 -4.48 14.72
C ASP A 11 -15.96 -5.03 14.85
N PRO A 12 -15.71 -6.06 15.68
CA PRO A 12 -14.35 -6.57 15.90
C PRO A 12 -13.79 -7.40 14.74
N GLU A 13 -14.58 -7.73 13.71
CA GLU A 13 -14.11 -8.55 12.57
C GLU A 13 -13.43 -7.74 11.44
N HIS A 14 -13.39 -6.40 11.52
CA HIS A 14 -12.66 -5.58 10.56
C HIS A 14 -11.70 -4.61 11.27
N PRO A 15 -10.40 -4.56 10.92
CA PRO A 15 -9.49 -3.56 11.48
C PRO A 15 -10.00 -2.15 11.13
N ALA A 16 -10.26 -1.34 12.15
CA ALA A 16 -10.89 -0.02 12.00
C ALA A 16 -10.08 1.00 11.18
N SER A 17 -8.83 0.69 10.86
CA SER A 17 -8.05 1.32 9.81
C SER A 17 -8.00 0.41 8.58
N GLY A 18 -8.47 0.91 7.44
CA GLY A 18 -8.19 0.31 6.15
C GLY A 18 -6.71 0.41 5.76
N TYR A 19 -6.44 0.52 4.47
CA TYR A 19 -5.08 0.48 3.93
C TYR A 19 -4.23 1.70 4.30
N LEU A 20 -2.92 1.51 4.39
CA LEU A 20 -1.93 2.54 4.66
C LEU A 20 -1.22 2.95 3.35
N GLU A 21 -1.55 4.12 2.82
CA GLU A 21 -0.81 4.72 1.71
C GLU A 21 0.50 5.38 2.19
N ALA A 22 1.61 5.06 1.52
CA ALA A 22 2.89 5.72 1.72
C ALA A 22 3.61 5.98 0.39
N LYS A 23 4.56 6.91 0.36
CA LYS A 23 5.48 7.13 -0.77
C LYS A 23 6.91 6.75 -0.38
N LEU A 24 7.65 6.09 -1.27
CA LEU A 24 9.09 5.86 -1.07
C LEU A 24 9.85 7.19 -1.02
N ARG A 25 10.67 7.38 0.01
CA ARG A 25 11.49 8.60 0.17
C ARG A 25 12.69 8.60 -0.78
N THR A 26 13.31 7.44 -0.93
CA THR A 26 14.40 7.16 -1.88
C THR A 26 13.98 5.98 -2.75
N GLY A 27 14.40 5.97 -4.02
CA GLY A 27 14.17 4.81 -4.88
C GLY A 27 14.96 3.58 -4.42
N VAL A 28 14.51 2.40 -4.84
CA VAL A 28 15.09 1.10 -4.53
C VAL A 28 15.27 0.32 -5.83
N ASP A 29 16.50 -0.10 -6.16
CA ASP A 29 16.84 -0.64 -7.48
C ASP A 29 17.56 -1.98 -7.34
N ALA A 30 16.99 -3.06 -7.91
CA ALA A 30 17.53 -4.42 -7.81
C ALA A 30 18.91 -4.59 -8.48
N GLY A 31 19.38 -3.59 -9.22
CA GLY A 31 20.69 -3.54 -9.84
C GLY A 31 21.75 -2.71 -9.10
N HIS A 32 21.40 -2.05 -7.99
CA HIS A 32 22.30 -1.17 -7.22
C HIS A 32 22.18 -1.35 -5.70
N THR A 33 20.99 -1.67 -5.20
CA THR A 33 20.70 -1.95 -3.78
C THR A 33 21.21 -3.33 -3.36
N LYS A 34 21.63 -3.45 -2.10
CA LYS A 34 22.09 -4.71 -1.50
C LYS A 34 21.01 -5.38 -0.65
N ILE A 35 21.11 -6.69 -0.48
CA ILE A 35 20.36 -7.41 0.55
C ILE A 35 20.80 -6.89 1.93
N GLY A 36 19.82 -6.58 2.79
CA GLY A 36 20.00 -5.93 4.09
C GLY A 36 20.01 -4.40 4.05
N GLU A 37 19.87 -3.77 2.90
CA GLU A 37 19.79 -2.30 2.78
C GLU A 37 18.43 -1.79 3.25
N GLU A 38 18.42 -0.82 4.18
CA GLU A 38 17.20 -0.16 4.67
C GLU A 38 16.61 0.78 3.61
N PHE A 39 15.29 0.76 3.44
CA PHE A 39 14.52 1.79 2.74
C PHE A 39 13.52 2.45 3.69
N GLN A 40 13.05 3.65 3.30
CA GLN A 40 12.06 4.42 4.07
C GLN A 40 10.92 4.87 3.16
N ALA A 41 9.69 4.74 3.66
CA ALA A 41 8.52 5.37 3.08
C ALA A 41 7.91 6.39 4.07
N GLU A 42 7.15 7.33 3.53
CA GLU A 42 6.48 8.42 4.26
C GLU A 42 4.97 8.32 4.01
N THR A 43 4.17 8.30 5.08
CA THR A 43 2.72 8.11 4.99
C THR A 43 2.03 9.30 4.31
N LEU A 44 1.10 9.02 3.40
CA LEU A 44 0.35 10.05 2.67
C LEU A 44 -0.86 10.57 3.45
N SER A 45 -1.38 9.77 4.37
CA SER A 45 -2.45 10.10 5.31
C SER A 45 -2.14 9.55 6.70
N GLY A 46 -2.91 9.98 7.71
CA GLY A 46 -2.91 9.30 9.00
C GLY A 46 -3.50 7.89 8.91
N TRP A 47 -3.04 6.99 9.76
CA TRP A 47 -3.50 5.60 9.85
C TRP A 47 -3.46 5.13 11.31
N SER A 48 -4.40 4.28 11.73
CA SER A 48 -4.56 3.95 13.15
C SER A 48 -5.14 2.57 13.39
N ILE A 49 -4.26 1.60 13.64
CA ILE A 49 -4.59 0.24 14.05
C ILE A 49 -4.56 0.10 15.58
N ALA A 50 -5.07 -1.00 16.12
CA ALA A 50 -5.00 -1.30 17.55
C ALA A 50 -3.54 -1.21 18.06
N GLY A 51 -3.29 -0.28 19.00
CA GLY A 51 -1.97 -0.06 19.58
C GLY A 51 -1.01 0.83 18.77
N CYS A 52 -1.38 1.34 17.59
CA CYS A 52 -0.54 2.28 16.84
C CYS A 52 -1.34 3.26 15.98
N THR A 53 -1.11 4.54 16.21
CA THR A 53 -1.50 5.63 15.32
C THR A 53 -0.24 6.23 14.69
N ILE A 54 -0.16 6.26 13.36
CA ILE A 54 0.88 6.97 12.61
C ILE A 54 0.25 8.22 11.96
N PRO A 55 0.83 9.41 12.12
CA PRO A 55 0.29 10.61 11.48
C PRO A 55 0.62 10.60 9.98
N GLN A 56 0.01 11.51 9.22
CA GLN A 56 0.51 11.88 7.90
C GLN A 56 1.96 12.38 8.02
N GLY A 57 2.83 12.00 7.07
CA GLY A 57 4.26 12.29 7.13
C GLY A 57 5.05 11.42 8.12
N GLY A 58 4.40 10.43 8.76
CA GLY A 58 5.05 9.44 9.59
C GLY A 58 5.94 8.50 8.75
N ARG A 59 6.89 7.82 9.40
CA ARG A 59 7.86 6.96 8.71
C ARG A 59 7.51 5.48 8.82
N ILE A 60 7.76 4.80 7.72
CA ILE A 60 7.75 3.35 7.58
C ILE A 60 9.17 2.93 7.24
N TYR A 61 9.65 1.86 7.89
CA TYR A 61 10.96 1.29 7.70
C TYR A 61 10.82 -0.11 7.13
N GLY A 62 11.66 -0.43 6.16
CA GLY A 62 11.79 -1.77 5.61
C GLY A 62 13.21 -2.06 5.17
N LYS A 63 13.46 -3.32 4.83
CA LYS A 63 14.75 -3.78 4.28
C LYS A 63 14.55 -4.53 2.95
N VAL A 64 15.56 -4.49 2.11
CA VAL A 64 15.62 -5.36 0.92
C VAL A 64 16.13 -6.74 1.31
N VAL A 65 15.35 -7.78 1.04
CA VAL A 65 15.71 -9.19 1.35
C VAL A 65 16.09 -10.01 0.13
N ALA A 66 15.74 -9.55 -1.07
CA ALA A 66 16.15 -10.12 -2.34
C ALA A 66 16.43 -9.00 -3.36
N ALA A 67 17.52 -9.10 -4.10
CA ALA A 67 17.86 -8.18 -5.18
C ALA A 67 18.60 -8.94 -6.29
N THR A 68 17.94 -9.13 -7.44
CA THR A 68 18.54 -9.72 -8.64
C THR A 68 18.32 -8.79 -9.82
N ARG A 69 19.39 -8.40 -10.52
CA ARG A 69 19.31 -7.49 -11.68
C ARG A 69 19.08 -8.25 -12.98
N HIS A 70 18.31 -7.67 -13.90
CA HIS A 70 18.16 -8.21 -15.24
C HIS A 70 19.49 -8.12 -16.00
N THR A 71 19.90 -9.23 -16.63
CA THR A 71 21.07 -9.30 -17.51
C THR A 71 20.77 -10.18 -18.73
N LYS A 72 21.60 -10.10 -19.78
CA LYS A 72 21.45 -10.95 -20.97
C LYS A 72 21.57 -12.46 -20.67
N SER A 73 22.21 -12.82 -19.57
CA SER A 73 22.42 -14.21 -19.11
C SER A 73 21.44 -14.65 -18.01
N SER A 74 20.78 -13.69 -17.34
CA SER A 74 19.76 -13.90 -16.31
C SER A 74 18.66 -12.87 -16.53
N PRO A 75 17.65 -13.17 -17.37
CA PRO A 75 16.60 -12.22 -17.73
C PRO A 75 15.60 -12.00 -16.58
N GLU A 76 15.58 -12.85 -15.56
CA GLU A 76 14.77 -12.60 -14.37
C GLU A 76 15.43 -11.52 -13.48
N SER A 77 14.64 -10.53 -13.08
CA SER A 77 14.98 -9.55 -12.05
C SER A 77 13.97 -9.63 -10.92
N THR A 78 14.46 -9.54 -9.69
CA THR A 78 13.65 -9.64 -8.47
C THR A 78 14.03 -8.55 -7.47
N LEU A 79 13.03 -8.02 -6.75
CA LEU A 79 13.22 -7.12 -5.62
C LEU A 79 12.27 -7.52 -4.49
N GLY A 80 12.81 -8.02 -3.39
CA GLY A 80 12.05 -8.43 -2.21
C GLY A 80 12.08 -7.35 -1.15
N LEU A 81 10.91 -6.85 -0.74
CA LEU A 81 10.73 -5.77 0.24
C LEU A 81 10.08 -6.32 1.51
N LEU A 82 10.75 -6.21 2.65
CA LEU A 82 10.17 -6.54 3.95
C LEU A 82 9.90 -5.24 4.72
N ILE A 83 8.67 -5.06 5.20
CA ILE A 83 8.35 -3.97 6.14
C ILE A 83 8.73 -4.43 7.55
N GLU A 84 9.57 -3.65 8.24
CA GLU A 84 10.08 -4.01 9.58
C GLU A 84 9.38 -3.25 10.70
N GLY A 85 8.79 -2.07 10.41
CA GLY A 85 8.00 -1.33 11.38
C GLY A 85 7.71 0.11 11.01
N VAL A 86 7.00 0.80 11.89
CA VAL A 86 6.53 2.18 11.69
C VAL A 86 6.76 3.04 12.94
N ASP A 87 6.83 4.37 12.76
CA ASP A 87 6.90 5.34 13.86
C ASP A 87 5.47 5.69 14.36
N CYS A 88 5.01 4.96 15.38
CA CYS A 88 3.73 5.23 16.06
C CYS A 88 3.84 6.41 17.03
N GLN A 89 2.81 7.25 17.08
CA GLN A 89 2.68 8.33 18.07
C GLN A 89 2.74 7.78 19.50
N GLY A 90 3.49 8.45 20.36
CA GLY A 90 3.69 8.06 21.76
C GLY A 90 4.70 6.93 21.99
N SER A 91 5.13 6.22 20.94
CA SER A 91 6.26 5.29 21.02
C SER A 91 7.59 6.02 20.91
N HIS A 92 8.61 5.54 21.63
CA HIS A 92 9.99 6.01 21.52
C HIS A 92 10.87 5.10 20.64
N SER A 93 10.28 4.02 20.10
CA SER A 93 10.95 3.00 19.29
C SER A 93 10.07 2.60 18.10
N ARG A 94 10.71 2.17 16.99
CA ARG A 94 10.00 1.54 15.86
C ARG A 94 9.09 0.43 16.37
N SER A 95 7.82 0.48 16.01
CA SER A 95 6.86 -0.58 16.34
C SER A 95 6.77 -1.55 15.18
N GLY A 96 7.07 -2.83 15.43
CA GLY A 96 7.01 -3.87 14.40
C GLY A 96 5.58 -4.22 14.03
N PHE A 97 5.28 -4.26 12.75
CA PHE A 97 3.99 -4.70 12.20
C PHE A 97 4.22 -5.61 11.00
N ALA A 98 3.45 -6.69 10.92
CA ALA A 98 3.34 -7.52 9.72
C ALA A 98 2.49 -6.77 8.68
N LEU A 99 3.14 -5.88 7.94
CA LEU A 99 2.54 -5.15 6.82
C LEU A 99 3.09 -5.69 5.50
N HIS A 100 2.19 -5.91 4.57
CA HIS A 100 2.48 -6.33 3.20
C HIS A 100 2.22 -5.19 2.23
N VAL A 101 3.05 -5.09 1.20
CA VAL A 101 2.81 -4.28 0.01
C VAL A 101 1.73 -4.98 -0.82
N LEU A 102 0.56 -4.35 -0.91
CA LEU A 102 -0.61 -4.89 -1.60
C LEU A 102 -0.75 -4.32 -3.01
N GLU A 103 -0.36 -3.06 -3.22
CA GLU A 103 -0.39 -2.41 -4.52
C GLU A 103 0.76 -1.39 -4.62
N ILE A 104 1.31 -1.22 -5.83
CA ILE A 104 2.39 -0.28 -6.14
C ILE A 104 1.96 0.62 -7.29
N MET A 105 2.24 1.92 -7.19
CA MET A 105 1.93 2.89 -8.25
C MET A 105 3.16 3.75 -8.54
N ALA A 106 3.48 3.94 -9.83
CA ALA A 106 4.53 4.85 -10.28
C ALA A 106 4.29 6.30 -9.78
N PRO A 107 5.34 7.12 -9.58
CA PRO A 107 5.21 8.44 -8.95
C PRO A 107 4.33 9.46 -9.70
N ASP A 108 4.15 9.26 -11.00
CA ASP A 108 3.42 10.13 -11.92
C ASP A 108 1.93 9.77 -12.07
N LEU A 109 1.51 8.61 -11.55
CA LEU A 109 0.11 8.22 -11.49
C LEU A 109 -0.67 9.06 -10.47
N GLN A 110 -1.59 9.88 -10.99
CA GLN A 110 -2.58 10.58 -10.18
C GLN A 110 -3.66 9.62 -9.69
N SER A 111 -3.39 8.87 -8.62
CA SER A 111 -4.44 8.23 -7.82
C SER A 111 -5.03 9.23 -6.82
N VAL A 112 -6.35 9.41 -6.88
CA VAL A 112 -7.12 10.13 -5.85
C VAL A 112 -6.91 9.38 -4.52
N PRO A 113 -6.40 10.04 -3.46
CA PRO A 113 -6.15 9.36 -2.19
C PRO A 113 -7.42 8.69 -1.66
N LEU A 114 -7.30 7.48 -1.13
CA LEU A 114 -8.42 6.61 -0.76
C LEU A 114 -9.38 7.23 0.27
N HIS A 115 -8.89 8.21 1.03
CA HIS A 115 -9.63 8.95 2.05
C HIS A 115 -10.40 10.18 1.52
N SER A 116 -10.44 10.41 0.19
CA SER A 116 -11.01 11.65 -0.39
C SER A 116 -12.54 11.65 -0.53
N VAL A 117 -13.23 10.54 -0.25
CA VAL A 117 -14.68 10.42 -0.41
C VAL A 117 -15.42 10.76 0.89
N LEU A 118 -15.58 12.05 1.17
CA LEU A 118 -16.61 12.52 2.09
C LEU A 118 -17.94 12.66 1.32
N PRO A 119 -19.01 11.94 1.71
CA PRO A 119 -20.32 12.13 1.08
C PRO A 119 -20.87 13.51 1.48
N THR A 120 -20.81 14.46 0.55
CA THR A 120 -21.28 15.84 0.77
C THR A 120 -22.80 15.87 0.85
N GLY A 121 -23.32 15.74 2.09
CA GLY A 121 -24.74 15.79 2.38
C GLY A 121 -25.39 17.10 1.88
N LYS A 122 -26.53 16.96 1.19
CA LYS A 122 -27.32 18.05 0.59
C LYS A 122 -27.62 19.19 1.57
N GLY A 123 -27.42 20.45 1.14
CA GLY A 123 -28.01 21.61 1.81
C GLY A 123 -27.64 22.98 1.23
N GLY A 124 -28.53 23.58 0.41
CA GLY A 124 -28.55 25.03 0.16
C GLY A 124 -28.51 25.48 -1.32
N MET A 125 -29.47 26.33 -1.71
CA MET A 125 -29.51 27.11 -2.97
C MET A 125 -28.31 28.09 -3.06
N THR A 126 -27.82 28.62 -4.19
CA THR A 126 -28.32 28.88 -5.58
C THR A 126 -27.05 29.02 -6.49
N SER A 127 -27.02 29.19 -7.81
CA SER A 127 -27.99 29.46 -8.89
C SER A 127 -27.41 29.04 -10.26
N VAL A 128 -28.27 28.86 -11.28
CA VAL A 128 -27.89 28.42 -12.65
C VAL A 128 -27.44 29.59 -13.54
N PRO A 129 -26.44 29.40 -14.42
CA PRO A 129 -26.70 29.59 -15.85
C PRO A 129 -26.31 28.38 -16.72
N MET A 130 -27.14 28.16 -17.75
CA MET A 130 -26.92 27.23 -18.88
C MET A 130 -25.85 27.82 -19.83
N ALA A 131 -25.11 27.07 -20.66
CA ALA A 131 -24.96 25.62 -20.84
C ALA A 131 -23.67 25.33 -21.63
N HIS A 132 -23.07 24.16 -21.44
CA HIS A 132 -22.71 23.28 -22.54
C HIS A 132 -22.73 21.82 -22.09
N ASP A 133 -23.07 20.95 -23.03
CA ASP A 133 -23.27 19.52 -22.84
C ASP A 133 -21.94 18.80 -23.12
N ASP A 134 -21.48 17.99 -22.17
CA ASP A 134 -20.76 16.75 -22.45
C ASP A 134 -20.72 15.90 -21.18
N ASN A 135 -21.26 14.68 -21.31
CA ASN A 135 -21.41 13.64 -20.30
C ASN A 135 -20.39 13.67 -19.14
N ILE A 136 -20.77 14.28 -18.02
CA ILE A 136 -20.17 13.99 -16.72
C ILE A 136 -20.62 12.58 -16.33
N ALA A 137 -19.80 11.59 -16.69
CA ALA A 137 -19.90 10.24 -16.12
C ALA A 137 -19.91 10.39 -14.60
N SER A 138 -21.03 10.02 -13.98
CA SER A 138 -21.25 10.27 -12.56
C SER A 138 -20.24 9.48 -11.75
N GLY A 139 -19.47 10.19 -10.90
CA GLY A 139 -18.34 9.61 -10.21
C GLY A 139 -18.75 8.48 -9.28
N ASP A 140 -18.33 7.27 -9.63
CA ASP A 140 -18.29 6.09 -8.75
C ASP A 140 -16.99 5.29 -8.97
N GLU A 141 -15.88 6.00 -9.22
CA GLU A 141 -14.56 5.46 -8.87
C GLU A 141 -14.34 5.70 -7.38
N THR A 142 -15.00 4.87 -6.56
CA THR A 142 -14.34 4.41 -5.35
C THR A 142 -13.01 3.81 -5.79
N SER A 143 -11.89 4.39 -5.34
CA SER A 143 -10.56 3.93 -5.70
C SER A 143 -10.33 2.54 -5.08
N SER A 144 -10.79 1.51 -5.78
CA SER A 144 -10.67 0.12 -5.36
C SER A 144 -9.22 -0.32 -5.52
N ILE A 145 -8.60 -0.69 -4.40
CA ILE A 145 -7.23 -1.20 -4.38
C ILE A 145 -7.16 -2.48 -5.20
N ARG A 146 -6.10 -2.59 -5.99
CA ARG A 146 -5.85 -3.72 -6.88
C ARG A 146 -4.74 -4.55 -6.28
N VAL A 147 -5.13 -5.44 -5.36
CA VAL A 147 -4.18 -6.31 -4.66
C VAL A 147 -3.36 -7.13 -5.67
N GLY A 148 -2.03 -7.11 -5.53
CA GLY A 148 -1.06 -7.71 -6.46
C GLY A 148 -0.73 -6.85 -7.70
N ALA A 149 -1.30 -5.65 -7.84
CA ALA A 149 -1.04 -4.80 -9.00
C ALA A 149 0.22 -3.95 -8.85
N VAL A 150 0.88 -3.73 -10.00
CA VAL A 150 1.88 -2.69 -10.19
C VAL A 150 1.37 -1.77 -11.30
N LEU A 151 1.03 -0.54 -10.96
CA LEU A 151 0.48 0.46 -11.88
C LEU A 151 1.58 1.40 -12.38
N GLY A 152 1.57 1.71 -13.68
CA GLY A 152 2.53 2.62 -14.34
C GLY A 152 3.84 1.95 -14.74
N GLU A 153 4.30 0.95 -13.98
CA GLU A 153 5.49 0.16 -14.32
C GLU A 153 5.15 -1.07 -15.16
N ASN A 154 5.39 -0.98 -16.47
CA ASN A 154 5.11 -2.08 -17.39
C ASN A 154 6.02 -3.30 -17.15
N ASN A 155 5.47 -4.51 -17.35
CA ASN A 155 6.19 -5.79 -17.20
C ASN A 155 6.75 -6.06 -15.79
N MET A 156 6.17 -5.45 -14.76
CA MET A 156 6.40 -5.83 -13.36
C MET A 156 5.20 -6.58 -12.80
N LYS A 157 5.44 -7.48 -11.84
CA LYS A 157 4.42 -8.18 -11.05
C LYS A 157 4.77 -8.09 -9.58
N LEU A 158 3.76 -8.04 -8.72
CA LEU A 158 3.89 -8.08 -7.27
C LEU A 158 3.35 -9.42 -6.75
N GLU A 159 4.22 -10.22 -6.16
CA GLU A 159 3.87 -11.47 -5.48
C GLU A 159 3.93 -11.24 -3.96
N ILE A 160 2.77 -11.24 -3.32
CA ILE A 160 2.63 -10.87 -1.90
C ILE A 160 3.16 -12.02 -1.03
N ALA A 161 4.04 -11.70 -0.08
CA ALA A 161 4.72 -12.64 0.81
C ALA A 161 5.46 -13.84 0.16
N ALA A 162 5.74 -13.79 -1.14
CA ALA A 162 6.40 -14.89 -1.87
C ALA A 162 7.94 -14.86 -1.80
N GLY A 163 8.52 -13.83 -1.18
CA GLY A 163 9.96 -13.67 -1.03
C GLY A 163 10.54 -14.34 0.23
N PRO A 164 11.88 -14.26 0.41
CA PRO A 164 12.53 -14.62 1.68
C PRO A 164 11.89 -13.86 2.86
N GLU A 165 11.90 -14.45 4.06
CA GLU A 165 11.29 -13.84 5.27
C GLU A 165 9.80 -13.47 5.13
N PHE A 166 9.06 -14.07 4.17
CA PHE A 166 7.68 -13.69 3.79
C PHE A 166 7.57 -12.24 3.29
N ALA A 167 8.64 -11.70 2.70
CA ALA A 167 8.65 -10.39 2.07
C ALA A 167 7.85 -10.37 0.76
N ASP A 168 7.39 -9.18 0.36
CA ASP A 168 6.68 -8.99 -0.89
C ASP A 168 7.67 -8.85 -2.04
N LEU A 169 7.43 -9.58 -3.12
CA LEU A 169 8.41 -9.82 -4.17
C LEU A 169 7.94 -9.22 -5.48
N LEU A 170 8.63 -8.18 -5.92
CA LEU A 170 8.49 -7.67 -7.28
C LEU A 170 9.33 -8.51 -8.23
N ARG A 171 8.78 -8.85 -9.41
CA ARG A 171 9.51 -9.52 -10.49
C ARG A 171 9.32 -8.85 -11.84
N SER A 172 10.33 -8.95 -12.70
CA SER A 172 10.25 -8.68 -14.13
C SER A 172 11.14 -9.63 -14.93
N ASP A 173 10.71 -10.01 -16.13
CA ASP A 173 11.49 -10.80 -17.11
C ASP A 173 11.99 -9.94 -18.30
N LYS A 174 11.75 -8.62 -18.27
CA LYS A 174 12.09 -7.67 -19.36
C LYS A 174 13.13 -6.62 -18.96
N GLN A 175 13.19 -6.28 -17.68
CA GLN A 175 14.01 -5.17 -17.18
C GLN A 175 14.43 -5.38 -15.73
N THR A 176 15.39 -4.59 -15.27
CA THR A 176 15.74 -4.56 -13.84
C THR A 176 14.58 -3.92 -13.07
N VAL A 177 14.11 -4.58 -12.01
CA VAL A 177 13.11 -3.99 -11.12
C VAL A 177 13.71 -2.78 -10.42
N SER A 178 13.07 -1.63 -10.57
CA SER A 178 13.48 -0.36 -9.98
C SER A 178 12.24 0.42 -9.58
N LEU A 179 12.19 0.83 -8.31
CA LEU A 179 11.14 1.70 -7.78
C LEU A 179 11.73 3.09 -7.56
N LEU A 180 11.08 4.11 -8.08
CA LEU A 180 11.58 5.48 -7.99
C LEU A 180 11.25 6.12 -6.64
N SER A 181 11.96 7.21 -6.30
CA SER A 181 11.51 8.09 -5.23
C SER A 181 10.14 8.66 -5.59
N GLY A 182 9.22 8.68 -4.63
CA GLY A 182 7.82 9.06 -4.84
C GLY A 182 6.88 7.93 -5.24
N THR A 183 7.38 6.71 -5.57
CA THR A 183 6.54 5.54 -5.84
C THR A 183 5.61 5.30 -4.65
N ARG A 184 4.30 5.17 -4.92
CA ARG A 184 3.28 4.96 -3.89
C ARG A 184 3.17 3.46 -3.59
N LEU A 185 3.17 3.13 -2.31
CA LEU A 185 2.95 1.79 -1.78
C LEU A 185 1.62 1.82 -1.01
N VAL A 186 0.73 0.89 -1.33
CA VAL A 186 -0.45 0.58 -0.51
C VAL A 186 -0.08 -0.59 0.38
N LEU A 187 -0.11 -0.37 1.69
CA LEU A 187 0.22 -1.38 2.68
C LEU A 187 -1.05 -1.85 3.40
N GLY A 188 -1.08 -3.13 3.78
CA GLY A 188 -2.14 -3.70 4.61
C GLY A 188 -1.63 -4.86 5.45
N THR A 189 -2.47 -5.32 6.37
CA THR A 189 -2.20 -6.54 7.16
C THR A 189 -2.62 -7.79 6.38
N LYS A 190 -2.27 -8.98 6.87
CA LYS A 190 -2.59 -10.25 6.18
C LYS A 190 -4.10 -10.42 5.92
N GLU A 191 -4.93 -9.95 6.83
CA GLU A 191 -6.39 -10.04 6.77
C GLU A 191 -7.00 -9.18 5.64
N MET A 192 -6.22 -8.28 5.04
CA MET A 192 -6.62 -7.48 3.87
C MET A 192 -6.25 -8.14 2.53
N ILE A 193 -5.64 -9.33 2.56
CA ILE A 193 -5.22 -10.08 1.36
C ILE A 193 -6.33 -11.08 1.00
N PRO A 194 -6.82 -11.13 -0.25
CA PRO A 194 -7.79 -12.14 -0.68
C PRO A 194 -7.32 -13.58 -0.40
N ASP A 195 -8.20 -14.45 0.08
CA ASP A 195 -7.86 -15.82 0.51
C ASP A 195 -7.19 -16.66 -0.59
N ASP A 196 -7.56 -16.44 -1.86
CA ASP A 196 -6.96 -17.08 -3.03
C ASP A 196 -5.51 -16.62 -3.28
N MET A 197 -5.15 -15.42 -2.83
CA MET A 197 -3.77 -14.92 -2.81
C MET A 197 -3.02 -15.28 -1.51
N GLN A 198 -3.72 -15.65 -0.44
CA GLN A 198 -3.09 -16.05 0.83
C GLN A 198 -2.42 -17.44 0.80
N LEU A 199 -2.57 -18.21 -0.28
CA LEU A 199 -2.00 -19.56 -0.39
C LEU A 199 -0.47 -19.63 -0.19
N HIS A 200 0.25 -18.51 -0.41
CA HIS A 200 1.70 -18.42 -0.22
C HIS A 200 2.17 -18.23 1.24
N PHE A 201 1.26 -18.00 2.19
CA PHE A 201 1.61 -17.81 3.61
C PHE A 201 1.83 -19.12 4.40
N HIS A 202 1.60 -20.28 3.79
CA HIS A 202 1.83 -21.56 4.46
C HIS A 202 3.30 -21.98 4.32
N PRO A 203 3.99 -22.36 5.42
CA PRO A 203 5.33 -22.91 5.32
C PRO A 203 5.27 -24.24 4.54
N PRO A 204 6.28 -24.56 3.71
CA PRO A 204 6.30 -25.79 2.93
C PRO A 204 6.28 -27.01 3.86
N GLY A 205 5.15 -27.73 3.89
CA GLY A 205 4.93 -28.89 4.77
C GLY A 205 3.67 -28.86 5.63
N GLN A 206 2.85 -27.80 5.57
CA GLN A 206 1.50 -27.79 6.15
C GLN A 206 0.44 -27.63 5.06
N GLU A 207 -0.15 -28.76 4.66
CA GLU A 207 -1.49 -28.80 4.03
C GLU A 207 -2.58 -28.51 5.08
N PRO A 208 -3.78 -28.06 4.67
CA PRO A 208 -4.89 -27.69 5.56
C PRO A 208 -5.54 -28.87 6.31
#